data_AF-A0A9B0UDQ0-F1
#
_entry.id   AF-A0A9B0UDQ0-F1
#
_cell.length_a   1.000
_cell.length_b   1.000
_cell.length_c   1.000
_cell.angle_alpha   90.00
_cell.angle_beta   90.00
_cell.angle_gamma   90.00
#
_symmetry.space_group_name_H-M   'P 1'
#
loop_
_entity.id
_entity.type
_entity.pdbx_description
1 polymer ?
#
loop_
_entity_poly.entity_id
_entity_poly.type
_entity_poly.pdbx_seq_one_letter_code
_entity_poly.pdbx_strand_id
1 'polypeptide(L)'
;MIILTMIDSKLQTPMYFFLRHLAITDLGYSTSVGPKMLVNFLVDENRISYYFCAIQLACFLVFIVCELFILSAMSYDRYVAICNPLLYAAIMSQRVCRALVTIPYLYSTFVSLLITIKIFNLTFCGYNVISHFYCDCIPLLSLLCSNTHETELIILILASFDLISSLLVVLVSYLLILITILRMNSAEGRQ
;
A
#
# COMPACT_ATOMS: atom_id res chain seq x y z
N MET A 1 -12.33 13.94 7.49
CA MET A 1 -12.95 13.12 6.42
C MET A 1 -13.53 11.80 6.93
N ILE A 2 -12.80 11.01 7.74
CA ILE A 2 -13.25 9.70 8.27
C ILE A 2 -14.53 9.78 9.12
N ILE A 3 -14.72 10.86 9.90
CA ILE A 3 -15.91 11.04 10.74
C ILE A 3 -17.15 11.41 9.88
N LEU A 4 -16.96 12.15 8.79
CA LEU A 4 -18.03 12.55 7.87
C LEU A 4 -18.63 11.35 7.11
N THR A 5 -17.81 10.37 6.73
CA THR A 5 -18.27 9.15 6.06
C THR A 5 -18.95 8.16 6.99
N MET A 6 -18.84 8.32 8.30
CA MET A 6 -19.53 7.50 9.30
C MET A 6 -20.94 8.01 9.62
N ILE A 7 -21.20 9.31 9.42
CA ILE A 7 -22.42 9.97 9.88
C ILE A 7 -23.50 10.00 8.79
N ASP A 8 -23.12 10.02 7.51
CA ASP A 8 -24.09 10.13 6.41
C ASP A 8 -24.34 8.75 5.77
N SER A 9 -25.59 8.27 5.90
CA SER A 9 -26.03 6.99 5.32
C SER A 9 -26.00 6.98 3.78
N LYS A 10 -26.02 8.15 3.12
CA LYS A 10 -25.83 8.26 1.66
C LYS A 10 -24.37 8.09 1.24
N LEU A 11 -23.42 8.21 2.18
CA LEU A 11 -21.99 8.03 1.96
C LEU A 11 -21.50 6.62 2.37
N GLN A 12 -22.39 5.69 2.76
CA GLN A 12 -22.03 4.29 3.01
C GLN A 12 -21.87 3.48 1.71
N THR A 13 -21.09 3.99 0.76
CA THR A 13 -20.74 3.26 -0.45
C THR A 13 -19.43 2.50 -0.27
N PRO A 14 -19.23 1.38 -0.99
CA PRO A 14 -17.95 0.64 -1.02
C PRO A 14 -16.73 1.54 -1.22
N MET A 15 -16.83 2.56 -2.08
CA MET A 15 -15.79 3.58 -2.29
C MET A 15 -15.35 4.29 -0.99
N TYR A 16 -16.29 4.74 -0.16
CA TYR A 16 -15.96 5.41 1.10
C TYR A 16 -15.39 4.46 2.15
N PHE A 17 -15.77 3.18 2.10
CA PHE A 17 -15.14 2.14 2.91
C PHE A 17 -13.65 2.00 2.54
N PHE A 18 -13.32 1.94 1.25
CA PHE A 18 -11.91 1.91 0.81
C PHE A 18 -11.16 3.20 1.14
N LEU A 19 -11.76 4.38 0.92
CA LEU A 19 -11.14 5.67 1.27
C LEU A 19 -10.80 5.80 2.77
N ARG A 20 -11.63 5.21 3.64
CA ARG A 20 -11.34 5.18 5.08
C ARG A 20 -10.09 4.37 5.36
N HIS A 21 -9.95 3.19 4.75
CA HIS A 21 -8.78 2.35 4.92
C HIS A 21 -7.53 2.99 4.31
N LEU A 22 -7.66 3.65 3.15
CA LEU A 22 -6.59 4.44 2.55
C LEU A 22 -6.11 5.54 3.52
N ALA A 23 -7.02 6.34 4.07
CA ALA A 23 -6.68 7.39 5.02
C ALA A 23 -6.04 6.86 6.33
N ILE A 24 -6.43 5.68 6.79
CA ILE A 24 -5.79 5.02 7.95
C ILE A 24 -4.35 4.63 7.61
N THR A 25 -4.14 4.08 6.41
CA THR A 25 -2.82 3.70 5.89
C THR A 25 -1.91 4.92 5.73
N ASP A 26 -2.40 6.01 5.15
CA ASP A 26 -1.66 7.28 4.97
C ASP A 26 -1.29 7.92 6.31
N LEU A 27 -2.22 7.90 7.27
CA LEU A 27 -1.97 8.39 8.62
C LEU A 27 -0.93 7.50 9.31
N GLY A 28 -1.04 6.17 9.18
CA GLY A 28 -0.09 5.21 9.71
C GLY A 28 1.33 5.44 9.17
N TYR A 29 1.44 5.63 7.86
CA TYR A 29 2.68 5.99 7.16
C TYR A 29 3.25 7.32 7.70
N SER A 30 2.44 8.37 7.75
CA SER A 30 2.87 9.68 8.22
C SER A 30 3.29 9.66 9.70
N THR A 31 2.66 8.82 10.51
CA THR A 31 2.95 8.69 11.95
C THR A 31 4.16 7.78 12.23
N SER A 32 4.45 6.80 11.37
CA SER A 32 5.63 5.95 11.51
C SER A 32 6.91 6.67 11.06
N VAL A 33 6.82 7.52 10.04
CA VAL A 33 7.95 8.26 9.44
C VAL A 33 8.13 9.64 10.07
N GLY A 34 7.05 10.40 10.19
CA GLY A 34 7.06 11.84 10.49
C GLY A 34 7.64 12.24 11.85
N PRO A 35 7.24 11.62 12.99
CA PRO A 35 7.73 12.00 14.30
C PRO A 35 9.24 11.84 14.43
N LYS A 36 9.80 10.82 13.77
CA LYS A 36 11.21 10.52 13.89
C LYS A 36 12.08 11.32 12.93
N MET A 37 11.58 11.58 11.72
CA MET A 37 12.20 12.55 10.83
C MET A 37 12.31 13.91 11.54
N LEU A 38 11.25 14.33 12.24
CA LEU A 38 11.22 15.59 12.99
C LEU A 38 12.19 15.62 14.18
N VAL A 39 12.26 14.55 14.98
CA VAL A 39 13.21 14.46 16.11
C VAL A 39 14.65 14.42 15.64
N ASN A 40 14.97 13.68 14.58
CA ASN A 40 16.31 13.64 14.01
C ASN A 40 16.76 15.02 13.49
N PHE A 41 15.85 15.83 12.93
CA PHE A 41 16.16 17.20 12.49
C PHE A 41 16.41 18.16 13.64
N LEU A 42 15.81 17.92 14.82
CA LEU A 42 15.85 18.84 15.95
C LEU A 42 17.03 18.58 16.91
N VAL A 43 17.52 17.34 17.00
CA VAL A 43 18.49 16.93 18.03
C VAL A 43 19.89 16.64 17.44
N ASP A 44 20.06 16.64 16.10
CA ASP A 44 21.32 16.26 15.41
C ASP A 44 21.89 14.89 15.84
N GLU A 45 21.08 14.08 16.54
CA GLU A 45 21.43 12.75 17.02
C GLU A 45 20.88 11.71 16.04
N ASN A 46 21.65 11.45 14.98
CA ASN A 46 21.30 10.51 13.90
C ASN A 46 21.44 9.04 14.31
N ARG A 47 20.93 8.65 15.49
CA ARG A 47 21.05 7.28 16.01
C ARG A 47 19.69 6.65 16.22
N ILE A 48 19.41 5.63 15.42
CA ILE A 48 18.21 4.81 15.53
C ILE A 48 18.57 3.50 16.20
N SER A 49 17.85 3.13 17.27
CA SER A 49 17.95 1.79 17.84
C SER A 49 17.53 0.73 16.82
N TYR A 50 18.25 -0.39 16.79
CA TYR A 50 18.03 -1.52 15.91
C TYR A 50 16.56 -2.00 15.88
N TYR A 51 15.98 -2.22 17.07
CA TYR A 51 14.58 -2.67 17.19
C TYR A 51 13.58 -1.63 16.68
N PHE A 52 13.88 -0.35 16.87
CA PHE A 52 13.03 0.71 16.34
C PHE A 52 13.13 0.76 14.81
N CYS A 53 14.32 0.61 14.23
CA CYS A 53 14.51 0.50 12.78
C CYS A 53 13.65 -0.64 12.22
N ALA A 54 13.66 -1.81 12.88
CA ALA A 54 12.89 -2.97 12.47
C ALA A 54 11.38 -2.72 12.48
N ILE A 55 10.87 -2.12 13.55
CA ILE A 55 9.44 -1.79 13.65
C ILE A 55 9.05 -0.75 12.59
N GLN A 56 9.87 0.28 12.41
CA GLN A 56 9.62 1.34 11.43
C GLN A 56 9.60 0.81 10.00
N LEU A 57 10.59 -0.02 9.63
CA LEU A 57 10.64 -0.68 8.33
C LEU A 57 9.44 -1.60 8.12
N ALA A 58 9.09 -2.39 9.13
CA ALA A 58 7.95 -3.30 9.04
C ALA A 58 6.64 -2.53 8.83
N CYS A 59 6.39 -1.49 9.61
CA CYS A 59 5.20 -0.65 9.46
C CYS A 59 5.16 0.02 8.08
N PHE A 60 6.28 0.55 7.60
CA PHE A 60 6.37 1.17 6.28
C PHE A 60 5.99 0.21 5.16
N LEU A 61 6.56 -0.99 5.16
CA LEU A 61 6.26 -2.02 4.16
C LEU A 61 4.79 -2.46 4.21
N VAL A 62 4.20 -2.58 5.41
CA VAL A 62 2.76 -2.91 5.53
C VAL A 62 1.91 -1.82 4.88
N PHE A 63 2.18 -0.55 5.21
CA PHE A 63 1.35 0.56 4.73
C PHE A 63 1.48 0.76 3.22
N ILE A 64 2.68 0.77 2.65
CA ILE A 64 2.86 1.00 1.21
C ILE A 64 2.23 -0.10 0.36
N VAL A 65 2.38 -1.37 0.75
CA VAL A 65 1.77 -2.49 0.03
C VAL A 65 0.25 -2.47 0.18
N CYS A 66 -0.27 -2.16 1.37
CA CYS A 66 -1.71 -1.97 1.58
C CYS A 66 -2.27 -0.85 0.69
N GLU A 67 -1.60 0.29 0.61
CA GLU A 67 -2.02 1.46 -0.16
C GLU A 67 -2.20 1.09 -1.64
N LEU A 68 -1.21 0.43 -2.24
CA LEU A 68 -1.24 -0.03 -3.63
C LEU A 68 -2.46 -0.91 -3.92
N PHE A 69 -2.72 -1.92 -3.09
CA PHE A 69 -3.85 -2.81 -3.29
C PHE A 69 -5.21 -2.16 -3.00
N ILE A 70 -5.29 -1.24 -2.03
CA ILE A 70 -6.51 -0.46 -1.77
C ILE A 70 -6.83 0.44 -2.96
N LEU A 71 -5.83 1.12 -3.53
CA LEU A 71 -6.00 1.94 -4.74
C LEU A 71 -6.48 1.09 -5.93
N SER A 72 -5.91 -0.10 -6.12
CA SER A 72 -6.39 -1.05 -7.13
C SER A 72 -7.83 -1.47 -6.87
N ALA A 73 -8.20 -1.80 -5.64
CA ALA A 73 -9.57 -2.15 -5.27
C ALA A 73 -10.56 -0.99 -5.53
N MET A 74 -10.17 0.25 -5.27
CA MET A 74 -10.96 1.44 -5.59
C MET A 74 -11.16 1.62 -7.10
N SER A 75 -10.13 1.37 -7.91
CA SER A 75 -10.24 1.42 -9.37
C SER A 75 -11.21 0.36 -9.91
N TYR A 76 -11.16 -0.84 -9.32
CA TYR A 76 -12.06 -1.93 -9.66
C TYR A 76 -13.50 -1.63 -9.22
N ASP A 77 -13.72 -1.04 -8.04
CA ASP A 77 -15.04 -0.57 -7.58
C ASP A 77 -15.66 0.41 -8.59
N ARG A 78 -14.89 1.41 -9.05
CA ARG A 78 -15.37 2.35 -10.09
C ARG A 78 -15.73 1.66 -11.39
N TYR A 79 -14.93 0.68 -11.81
CA TYR A 79 -15.20 -0.10 -13.01
C TYR A 79 -16.55 -0.83 -12.91
N VAL A 80 -16.79 -1.56 -11.81
CA VAL A 80 -18.05 -2.30 -11.64
C VAL A 80 -19.24 -1.34 -11.55
N ALA A 81 -19.08 -0.20 -10.86
CA ALA A 81 -20.15 0.80 -10.73
C ALA A 81 -20.58 1.40 -12.07
N ILE A 82 -19.63 1.68 -12.97
CA ILE A 82 -19.91 2.33 -14.27
C ILE A 82 -20.32 1.29 -15.32
N CYS A 83 -19.57 0.20 -15.45
CA CYS A 83 -19.77 -0.76 -16.53
C CYS A 83 -20.90 -1.75 -16.25
N ASN A 84 -21.26 -2.00 -14.98
CA ASN A 84 -22.27 -2.98 -14.58
C ASN A 84 -23.19 -2.50 -13.43
N PRO A 85 -23.93 -1.38 -13.61
CA PRO A 85 -24.70 -0.77 -12.52
C PRO A 85 -25.76 -1.69 -11.91
N LEU A 86 -26.40 -2.54 -12.73
CA LEU A 86 -27.45 -3.47 -12.27
C LEU A 86 -26.91 -4.59 -11.37
N LEU A 87 -25.66 -5.00 -11.56
CA LEU A 87 -25.01 -6.06 -10.79
C LEU A 87 -24.09 -5.51 -9.70
N TYR A 88 -23.93 -4.19 -9.60
CA TYR A 88 -23.02 -3.54 -8.67
C TYR A 88 -23.24 -3.99 -7.21
N ALA A 89 -24.48 -3.98 -6.73
CA ALA A 89 -24.79 -4.37 -5.35
C ALA A 89 -24.50 -5.86 -5.05
N ALA A 90 -24.58 -6.73 -6.07
CA ALA A 90 -24.29 -8.15 -5.93
C ALA A 90 -22.77 -8.41 -5.94
N ILE A 91 -22.04 -7.74 -6.84
CA ILE A 91 -20.59 -7.89 -7.00
C ILE A 91 -19.85 -7.20 -5.84
N MET A 92 -20.15 -5.92 -5.56
CA MET A 92 -19.58 -5.13 -4.47
C MET A 92 -20.39 -5.25 -3.19
N SER A 93 -20.66 -6.50 -2.78
CA SER A 93 -21.31 -6.77 -1.50
C SER A 93 -20.36 -6.47 -0.33
N GLN A 94 -20.92 -6.17 0.85
CA GLN A 94 -20.15 -5.91 2.07
C GLN A 94 -19.17 -7.03 2.45
N ARG A 95 -19.43 -8.28 2.03
CA ARG A 95 -18.51 -9.41 2.24
C ARG A 95 -17.29 -9.29 1.32
N VAL A 96 -17.51 -8.96 0.05
CA VAL A 96 -16.44 -8.78 -0.93
C VAL A 96 -15.58 -7.57 -0.58
N CYS A 97 -16.17 -6.43 -0.24
CA CYS A 97 -15.40 -5.25 0.18
C CYS A 97 -14.51 -5.54 1.39
N ARG A 98 -15.03 -6.26 2.40
CA ARG A 98 -14.23 -6.67 3.56
C ARG A 98 -13.10 -7.63 3.18
N ALA A 99 -13.34 -8.57 2.27
CA ALA A 99 -12.30 -9.46 1.76
C ALA A 99 -11.22 -8.69 0.99
N LEU A 100 -11.62 -7.76 0.13
CA LEU A 100 -10.74 -6.88 -0.66
C LEU A 100 -9.85 -5.99 0.20
N VAL A 101 -10.20 -5.75 1.46
CA VAL A 101 -9.36 -5.04 2.42
C VAL A 101 -8.54 -6.00 3.27
N THR A 102 -9.17 -7.06 3.80
CA THR A 102 -8.51 -8.00 4.72
C THR A 102 -7.37 -8.76 4.04
N ILE A 103 -7.54 -9.16 2.78
CA ILE A 103 -6.51 -9.90 2.04
C ILE A 103 -5.24 -9.05 1.87
N PRO A 104 -5.29 -7.80 1.38
CA PRO A 104 -4.12 -6.92 1.36
C PRO A 104 -3.46 -6.68 2.72
N TYR A 105 -4.23 -6.50 3.80
CA TYR A 105 -3.64 -6.34 5.14
C TYR A 105 -2.88 -7.60 5.59
N LEU A 106 -3.44 -8.79 5.36
CA LEU A 106 -2.77 -10.05 5.70
C LEU A 106 -1.53 -10.28 4.83
N TYR A 107 -1.64 -10.06 3.52
CA TYR A 107 -0.55 -10.21 2.56
C TYR A 107 0.61 -9.26 2.87
N SER A 108 0.32 -7.97 3.02
CA SER A 108 1.33 -6.94 3.34
C SER A 108 2.01 -7.19 4.69
N THR A 109 1.28 -7.65 5.70
CA THR A 109 1.85 -8.06 7.00
C THR A 109 2.81 -9.23 6.83
N PHE A 110 2.44 -10.24 6.05
CA PHE A 110 3.30 -11.39 5.77
C PHE A 110 4.57 -10.99 5.02
N VAL A 111 4.44 -10.22 3.92
CA VAL A 111 5.56 -9.73 3.12
C VAL A 111 6.50 -8.87 3.98
N SER A 112 5.95 -7.94 4.75
CA SER A 112 6.70 -7.07 5.64
C SER A 112 7.49 -7.85 6.69
N LEU A 113 6.85 -8.82 7.37
CA LEU A 113 7.51 -9.67 8.35
C LEU A 113 8.63 -10.50 7.71
N LEU A 114 8.39 -11.08 6.53
CA LEU A 114 9.38 -11.87 5.81
C LEU A 114 10.61 -11.03 5.44
N ILE A 115 10.41 -9.85 4.86
CA ILE A 115 11.49 -8.93 4.47
C ILE A 115 12.26 -8.47 5.71
N THR A 116 11.54 -8.03 6.75
CA THR A 116 12.13 -7.58 8.03
C THR A 116 12.98 -8.70 8.64
N ILE A 117 12.43 -9.91 8.81
CA ILE A 117 13.17 -11.05 9.39
C ILE A 117 14.40 -11.39 8.54
N LYS A 118 14.29 -11.38 7.20
CA LYS A 118 15.43 -11.66 6.32
C LYS A 118 16.54 -10.63 6.48
N ILE A 119 16.19 -9.35 6.45
CA ILE A 119 17.11 -8.24 6.63
C ILE A 119 17.82 -8.30 7.99
N PHE A 120 17.08 -8.53 9.06
CA PHE A 120 17.62 -8.49 10.43
C PHE A 120 18.28 -9.80 10.87
N ASN A 121 18.23 -10.86 10.05
CA ASN A 121 19.04 -12.07 10.25
C ASN A 121 20.40 -12.00 9.52
N LEU A 122 20.61 -11.02 8.64
CA LEU A 122 21.89 -10.84 7.97
C LEU A 122 22.89 -10.15 8.89
N THR A 123 24.17 -10.50 8.76
CA THR A 123 25.26 -9.89 9.54
C THR A 123 25.59 -8.49 9.00
N PHE A 124 25.36 -7.49 9.85
CA PHE A 124 25.77 -6.11 9.60
C PHE A 124 27.28 -5.95 9.83
N CYS A 125 27.94 -5.15 9.00
CA CYS A 125 29.41 -5.05 8.99
C CYS A 125 30.01 -4.10 10.02
N GLY A 126 29.22 -3.55 10.94
CA GLY A 126 29.66 -2.55 11.90
C GLY A 126 28.85 -2.57 13.18
N TYR A 127 29.28 -1.78 14.18
CA TYR A 127 28.57 -1.55 15.43
C TYR A 127 27.09 -1.21 15.15
N ASN A 128 26.17 -1.69 16.00
CA ASN A 128 24.69 -1.57 15.95
C ASN A 128 24.13 -0.12 15.91
N VAL A 129 24.69 0.76 15.08
CA VAL A 129 24.35 2.18 14.95
C VAL A 129 24.22 2.46 13.45
N ILE A 130 22.98 2.46 12.96
CA ILE A 130 22.66 2.83 11.58
C ILE A 130 22.64 4.36 11.51
N SER A 131 23.61 4.94 10.80
CA SER A 131 23.73 6.40 10.59
C SER A 131 22.89 6.87 9.41
N HIS A 132 21.59 6.54 9.40
CA HIS A 132 20.64 7.03 8.40
C HIS A 132 19.37 7.60 9.04
N PHE A 133 18.86 8.66 8.41
CA PHE A 133 17.72 9.45 8.86
C PHE A 133 16.39 8.67 8.85
N TYR A 134 16.31 7.60 8.04
CA TYR A 134 15.15 6.74 7.88
C TYR A 134 15.59 5.29 7.59
N CYS A 135 14.85 4.31 8.12
CA CYS A 135 15.11 2.89 7.89
C CYS A 135 14.38 2.45 6.62
N ASP A 136 15.08 2.42 5.48
CA ASP A 136 14.54 1.95 4.19
C ASP A 136 15.38 0.78 3.68
N CYS A 137 14.76 -0.12 2.91
CA CYS A 137 15.39 -1.32 2.37
C CYS A 137 16.68 -1.00 1.60
N ILE A 138 16.67 0.06 0.79
CA ILE A 138 17.80 0.42 -0.08
C ILE A 138 19.06 0.89 0.69
N PRO A 139 18.99 1.88 1.60
CA PRO A 139 20.15 2.27 2.40
C PRO A 139 20.61 1.15 3.35
N LEU A 140 19.69 0.32 3.84
CA LEU A 140 20.03 -0.78 4.74
C LEU A 140 20.78 -1.92 4.02
N LEU A 141 20.42 -2.19 2.76
CA LEU A 141 21.09 -3.19 1.92
C LEU A 141 22.55 -2.81 1.60
N SER A 142 22.84 -1.50 1.54
CA SER A 142 24.19 -0.97 1.29
C SER A 142 25.17 -1.10 2.47
N LEU A 143 24.67 -1.42 3.67
CA LEU A 143 25.45 -1.53 4.92
C LEU A 143 25.80 -2.98 5.31
N LEU A 144 25.32 -3.97 4.54
CA LEU A 144 25.52 -5.39 4.83
C LEU A 144 26.84 -5.88 4.22
N CYS A 145 27.61 -6.66 4.98
CA CYS A 145 28.87 -7.26 4.50
C CYS A 145 28.73 -8.69 3.99
N SER A 146 27.58 -9.32 4.23
CA SER A 146 27.27 -10.62 3.65
C SER A 146 26.75 -10.45 2.22
N ASN A 147 26.86 -11.47 1.39
CA ASN A 147 26.38 -11.46 0.01
C ASN A 147 24.84 -11.27 0.00
N THR A 148 24.39 -10.03 -0.20
CA THR A 148 22.98 -9.61 -0.09
C THR A 148 22.13 -9.95 -1.31
N HIS A 149 22.74 -10.45 -2.38
CA HIS A 149 22.08 -10.68 -3.66
C HIS A 149 20.78 -11.45 -3.56
N GLU A 150 20.67 -12.49 -2.72
CA GLU A 150 19.40 -13.22 -2.60
C GLU A 150 18.29 -12.39 -1.97
N THR A 151 18.60 -11.59 -0.94
CA THR A 151 17.59 -10.76 -0.27
C THR A 151 17.19 -9.57 -1.14
N GLU A 152 18.15 -8.96 -1.83
CA GLU A 152 17.90 -7.93 -2.84
C GLU A 152 16.98 -8.41 -3.94
N LEU A 153 17.26 -9.60 -4.47
CA LEU A 153 16.48 -10.19 -5.56
C LEU A 153 15.06 -10.54 -5.08
N ILE A 154 14.89 -11.05 -3.86
CA ILE A 154 13.56 -11.28 -3.26
C ILE A 154 12.79 -9.96 -3.12
N ILE A 155 13.41 -8.90 -2.60
CA ILE A 155 12.77 -7.59 -2.44
C ILE A 155 12.37 -7.04 -3.81
N LEU A 156 13.26 -7.11 -4.81
CA LEU A 156 13.00 -6.63 -6.15
C LEU A 156 11.86 -7.39 -6.82
N ILE A 157 11.82 -8.72 -6.70
CA ILE A 157 10.74 -9.55 -7.23
C ILE A 157 9.40 -9.17 -6.59
N LEU A 158 9.35 -9.11 -5.25
CA LEU A 158 8.12 -8.79 -4.52
C LEU A 158 7.62 -7.38 -4.85
N ALA A 159 8.51 -6.38 -4.81
CA ALA A 159 8.17 -5.00 -5.16
C ALA A 159 7.69 -4.87 -6.61
N SER A 160 8.36 -5.53 -7.55
CA SER A 160 7.93 -5.55 -8.95
C SER A 160 6.58 -6.24 -9.13
N PHE A 161 6.35 -7.36 -8.43
CA PHE A 161 5.09 -8.07 -8.46
C PHE A 161 3.94 -7.23 -7.91
N ASP A 162 4.12 -6.60 -6.76
CA ASP A 162 3.11 -5.72 -6.14
C ASP A 162 2.78 -4.54 -7.04
N LEU A 163 3.80 -3.87 -7.58
CA LEU A 163 3.63 -2.74 -8.49
C LEU A 163 2.93 -3.14 -9.79
N ILE A 164 3.41 -4.19 -10.48
CA ILE A 164 2.86 -4.64 -11.76
C ILE A 164 1.43 -5.12 -11.58
N SER A 165 1.15 -5.94 -10.55
CA SER A 165 -0.19 -6.46 -10.30
C SER A 165 -1.17 -5.32 -9.98
N SER A 166 -0.79 -4.38 -9.12
CA SER A 166 -1.59 -3.21 -8.78
C SER A 166 -1.88 -2.34 -10.01
N LEU A 167 -0.84 -1.98 -10.77
CA LEU A 167 -0.95 -1.17 -11.98
C LEU A 167 -1.80 -1.84 -13.06
N LEU A 168 -1.64 -3.14 -13.26
CA LEU A 168 -2.43 -3.89 -14.24
C LEU A 168 -3.92 -3.81 -13.92
N VAL A 169 -4.31 -4.01 -12.65
CA VAL A 169 -5.71 -3.89 -12.21
C VAL A 169 -6.25 -2.48 -12.47
N VAL A 170 -5.46 -1.45 -12.15
CA VAL A 170 -5.84 -0.05 -12.37
C VAL A 170 -6.02 0.24 -13.86
N LEU A 171 -5.03 -0.09 -14.69
CA LEU A 171 -5.04 0.15 -16.12
C LEU A 171 -6.20 -0.55 -16.80
N VAL A 172 -6.39 -1.85 -16.54
CA VAL A 172 -7.49 -2.62 -17.12
C VAL A 172 -8.84 -2.03 -16.72
N SER A 173 -9.03 -1.69 -15.44
CA SER A 173 -10.27 -1.09 -14.94
C SER A 173 -10.59 0.23 -15.67
N TYR A 174 -9.62 1.14 -15.78
CA TYR A 174 -9.83 2.43 -16.43
C TYR A 174 -9.94 2.34 -17.96
N LEU A 175 -9.22 1.43 -18.61
CA LEU A 175 -9.37 1.17 -20.05
C LEU A 175 -10.78 0.68 -20.37
N LEU A 176 -11.33 -0.24 -19.58
CA LEU A 176 -12.69 -0.73 -19.77
C LEU A 176 -13.73 0.37 -19.53
N ILE A 177 -13.56 1.20 -18.50
CA ILE A 177 -14.41 2.37 -18.26
C ILE A 177 -14.40 3.30 -19.49
N LEU A 178 -13.22 3.62 -20.03
CA LEU A 178 -13.08 4.47 -21.20
C LEU A 178 -13.80 3.88 -22.42
N ILE A 179 -13.64 2.57 -22.67
CA ILE A 179 -14.31 1.87 -23.76
C ILE A 179 -15.84 1.95 -23.59
N THR A 180 -16.36 1.76 -22.39
CA THR A 180 -17.81 1.85 -22.11
C THR A 180 -18.34 3.26 -22.40
N ILE A 181 -17.64 4.30 -21.94
CA ILE A 181 -18.04 5.71 -22.17
C ILE A 181 -18.04 6.03 -23.67
N LEU A 182 -16.99 5.65 -24.40
CA LEU A 182 -16.91 5.89 -25.84
C LEU A 182 -18.02 5.17 -26.61
N ARG A 183 -18.40 3.95 -26.20
CA ARG A 183 -19.51 3.21 -26.80
C ARG A 183 -20.87 3.87 -26.56
N MET A 184 -21.11 4.38 -25.36
CA MET A 184 -22.37 5.08 -25.03
C MET A 184 -22.53 6.36 -25.86
N ASN A 185 -21.50 7.19 -25.94
CA ASN A 185 -21.51 8.41 -26.76
C ASN A 185 -21.69 8.12 -28.26
N SER A 186 -21.15 7.00 -28.75
CA SER A 186 -21.33 6.59 -30.14
C SER A 186 -22.77 6.11 -30.45
N ALA A 187 -23.50 5.62 -29.46
CA ALA A 187 -24.91 5.21 -29.62
C ALA A 187 -25.86 6.42 -29.59
N GLU A 188 -25.61 7.40 -28.72
CA GLU A 188 -26.38 8.66 -28.67
C GLU A 188 -26.12 9.54 -29.91
N GLY A 189 -24.92 9.54 -30.49
CA GLY A 189 -24.65 10.25 -31.76
C GLY A 189 -25.27 9.61 -33.02
N ARG A 190 -25.97 8.47 -32.88
CA ARG A 190 -26.69 7.77 -33.96
C ARG A 190 -28.22 7.83 -33.83
N GLN A 191 -28.75 8.51 -32.80
CA GLN A 191 -30.18 8.83 -32.66
C GLN A 191 -30.43 10.30 -32.98
#